data_AF-A0A2R7Y427-F1
#
_entry.id   AF-A0A2R7Y427-F1
#
_cell.length_a   1.000
_cell.length_b   1.000
_cell.length_c   1.000
_cell.angle_alpha   90.00
_cell.angle_beta   90.00
_cell.angle_gamma   90.00
#
_symmetry.space_group_name_H-M   'P 1'
#
loop_
_entity.id
_entity.type
_entity.pdbx_description
1 polymer ?
#
loop_
_entity_poly.entity_id
_entity_poly.type
_entity_poly.pdbx_seq_one_letter_code
_entity_poly.pdbx_strand_id
1 'polypeptide(L)' 'MKAIVNILPNCNLCGLCVKYCPTEVFTIEGDKVRAYSERCIYCRACEPLCPQKAVRVELDKTSIKTYVETPYFKTK' A
#
# COMPACT_ATOMS: atom_id res chain seq x y z
N MET A 1 6.42 3.57 12.70
CA MET A 1 6.45 3.10 11.30
C MET A 1 5.12 3.45 10.68
N LYS A 2 5.09 4.36 9.71
CA LYS A 2 3.86 4.79 9.03
C LYS A 2 3.85 4.19 7.62
N ALA A 3 2.78 3.50 7.25
CA ALA A 3 2.58 3.06 5.87
C ALA A 3 1.98 4.20 5.04
N ILE A 4 2.31 4.22 3.76
CA ILE A 4 1.77 5.13 2.75
C ILE A 4 1.20 4.28 1.63
N VAL A 5 -0.06 4.52 1.27
CA VAL A 5 -0.75 3.78 0.21
C VAL A 5 -1.04 4.72 -0.94
N ASN A 6 -0.51 4.41 -2.12
CA ASN A 6 -0.67 5.19 -3.34
C ASN A 6 -1.55 4.43 -4.35
N ILE A 7 -2.50 5.15 -4.95
CA ILE A 7 -3.33 4.66 -6.06
C ILE A 7 -2.87 5.35 -7.35
N LEU A 8 -2.48 4.56 -8.34
CA LEU A 8 -1.99 5.04 -9.63
C LEU A 8 -3.16 5.38 -10.59
N PRO A 9 -2.94 6.23 -11.60
CA PRO A 9 -3.99 6.70 -12.52
C PRO A 9 -4.66 5.60 -13.36
N ASN A 10 -4.04 4.44 -13.51
CA ASN A 10 -4.60 3.31 -14.26
C ASN A 10 -5.59 2.46 -13.42
N CYS A 11 -6.03 2.96 -12.26
CA CYS A 11 -7.13 2.39 -11.51
C CYS A 11 -8.44 2.49 -12.32
N ASN A 12 -9.17 1.38 -12.43
CA ASN A 12 -10.46 1.31 -13.14
C ASN A 12 -11.66 1.13 -12.19
N LEU A 13 -11.51 1.47 -10.90
CA LEU A 13 -12.57 1.39 -9.89
C LEU A 13 -13.21 0.00 -9.68
N CYS A 14 -12.50 -1.10 -9.98
CA CYS A 14 -13.05 -2.46 -9.82
C CYS A 14 -13.45 -2.85 -8.38
N GLY A 15 -13.04 -2.09 -7.36
CA GLY A 15 -13.46 -2.27 -5.97
C GLY A 15 -12.88 -3.47 -5.22
N LEU A 16 -12.00 -4.28 -5.84
CA LEU A 16 -11.40 -5.44 -5.18
C LEU A 16 -10.60 -5.05 -3.92
N CYS A 17 -9.87 -3.93 -3.95
CA CYS A 17 -9.14 -3.42 -2.79
C CYS A 17 -10.07 -3.07 -1.62
N VAL A 18 -11.26 -2.51 -1.91
CA VAL A 18 -12.29 -2.20 -0.89
C VAL A 18 -12.84 -3.50 -0.30
N LYS A 19 -13.16 -4.48 -1.15
CA LYS A 19 -13.78 -5.74 -0.72
C LYS A 19 -12.87 -6.61 0.16
N TYR A 20 -11.57 -6.67 -0.15
CA TYR A 20 -10.67 -7.65 0.47
C TYR A 20 -9.68 -7.06 1.46
N CYS A 21 -9.66 -5.74 1.68
CA CYS A 21 -8.80 -5.16 2.69
C CYS A 21 -9.39 -5.40 4.09
N PRO A 22 -8.74 -6.22 4.95
CA PRO A 22 -9.29 -6.57 6.26
C PRO A 22 -9.29 -5.40 7.26
N THR A 23 -8.54 -4.33 6.96
CA THR A 23 -8.45 -3.13 7.81
C THR A 23 -9.13 -1.91 7.17
N GLU A 24 -9.94 -2.14 6.14
CA GLU A 24 -10.80 -1.11 5.52
C GLU A 24 -10.04 0.18 5.13
N VAL A 25 -8.87 -0.01 4.51
CA VAL A 25 -8.02 1.10 4.04
C VAL A 25 -8.65 1.83 2.85
N PHE A 26 -9.44 1.15 2.03
CA PHE A 26 -9.89 1.68 0.75
C PHE A 26 -11.38 2.02 0.77
N THR A 27 -11.76 3.12 0.12
CA THR A 27 -13.17 3.51 -0.11
C THR A 27 -13.28 4.12 -1.50
N ILE A 28 -14.38 3.85 -2.20
CA ILE A 28 -14.67 4.52 -3.48
C ILE A 28 -15.44 5.80 -3.17
N GLU A 29 -14.88 6.95 -3.58
CA GLU A 29 -15.48 8.27 -3.43
C GLU A 29 -15.60 8.89 -4.83
N GLY A 30 -16.78 8.82 -5.43
CA GLY A 30 -17.03 9.32 -6.79
C GLY A 30 -16.27 8.51 -7.84
N ASP A 31 -15.32 9.16 -8.51
CA ASP A 31 -14.54 8.63 -9.64
C ASP A 31 -13.14 8.12 -9.24
N LYS A 32 -12.85 8.01 -7.94
CA LYS A 32 -11.55 7.58 -7.43
C LYS A 32 -11.66 6.66 -6.21
N VAL A 33 -10.58 5.91 -5.97
CA VAL A 33 -10.36 5.19 -4.71
C VAL A 33 -9.58 6.09 -3.76
N ARG A 34 -10.14 6.35 -2.58
CA ARG A 34 -9.44 6.96 -1.45
C ARG A 34 -8.78 5.88 -0.59
N ALA A 35 -7.57 6.14 -0.13
CA ALA A 35 -6.82 5.26 0.77
C ALA A 35 -6.51 5.95 2.11
N TYR A 36 -6.96 5.36 3.20
CA TYR A 36 -6.69 5.75 4.59
C TYR A 36 -5.41 5.06 5.08
N SER A 37 -4.26 5.62 4.70
CA SER A 37 -2.94 5.02 4.92
C SER A 37 -2.64 4.73 6.41
N GLU A 38 -3.24 5.49 7.32
CA GLU A 38 -3.16 5.30 8.77
C GLU A 38 -3.76 3.97 9.26
N ARG A 39 -4.65 3.34 8.48
CA ARG A 39 -5.23 2.02 8.78
C ARG A 39 -4.45 0.87 8.15
N CYS A 40 -3.43 1.18 7.35
CA CYS A 40 -2.69 0.17 6.62
C CYS A 40 -1.67 -0.52 7.54
N ILE A 41 -1.80 -1.84 7.68
CA ILE A 41 -0.89 -2.69 8.46
C ILE A 41 0.29 -3.24 7.63
N TYR A 42 0.52 -2.69 6.44
CA TYR A 42 1.62 -3.10 5.56
C TYR A 42 1.63 -4.60 5.15
N CYS A 43 0.45 -5.24 5.04
CA CYS A 43 0.35 -6.64 4.60
C CYS A 43 0.62 -6.84 3.10
N ARG A 44 0.51 -5.76 2.30
CA ARG A 44 0.76 -5.72 0.84
C ARG A 44 -0.13 -6.64 -0.02
N ALA A 45 -1.12 -7.31 0.54
CA ALA A 45 -2.02 -8.19 -0.20
C ALA A 45 -2.80 -7.48 -1.33
N CYS A 46 -3.04 -6.18 -1.20
CA CYS A 46 -3.73 -5.38 -2.21
C CYS A 46 -2.91 -5.16 -3.50
N GLU A 47 -1.57 -5.26 -3.45
CA GLU A 47 -0.72 -5.06 -4.61
C GLU A 47 -0.90 -6.17 -5.67
N PRO A 48 -0.73 -7.48 -5.35
CA PRO A 48 -0.99 -8.54 -6.31
C PRO A 48 -2.48 -8.75 -6.60
N LEU A 49 -3.37 -8.35 -5.67
CA LEU A 49 -4.81 -8.44 -5.87
C LEU A 49 -5.31 -7.49 -6.96
N CYS A 50 -4.67 -6.33 -7.14
CA CYS A 50 -5.10 -5.34 -8.12
C CYS A 50 -4.75 -5.79 -9.55
N PRO A 51 -5.72 -6.11 -10.42
CA PRO A 51 -5.43 -6.58 -11.78
C PRO A 51 -4.73 -5.50 -12.63
N GLN A 52 -5.03 -4.23 -12.35
CA GLN A 52 -4.39 -3.08 -12.99
C GLN A 52 -3.01 -2.76 -12.39
N LYS A 53 -2.57 -3.45 -11.33
CA LYS A 53 -1.34 -3.12 -10.59
C LYS A 53 -1.27 -1.65 -10.14
N ALA A 54 -2.43 -1.05 -9.88
CA ALA A 54 -2.58 0.37 -9.56
C ALA A 54 -2.38 0.69 -8.06
N VAL A 55 -2.21 -0.32 -7.19
CA VAL A 55 -1.99 -0.12 -5.75
C VAL A 55 -0.50 -0.27 -5.41
N ARG A 56 0.04 0.67 -4.64
CA ARG A 56 1.41 0.63 -4.09
C ARG A 56 1.38 0.90 -2.60
N VAL A 57 2.12 0.11 -1.84
CA VAL A 57 2.24 0.29 -0.39
C VAL A 57 3.71 0.49 -0.03
N GLU A 58 4.03 1.61 0.60
CA GLU A 58 5.38 2.02 0.97
C GLU A 58 5.45 2.30 2.48
N LEU A 59 6.66 2.22 3.05
CA LEU A 59 6.92 2.69 4.40
C LEU A 59 7.51 4.09 4.33
N ASP A 60 7.01 4.98 5.18
CA ASP A 60 7.60 6.28 5.40
C ASP A 60 9.01 6.12 6.00
N LYS A 61 10.02 6.44 5.19
CA LYS A 61 11.44 6.28 5.53
C LYS A 61 11.95 7.35 6.50
N THR A 62 11.16 8.38 6.79
CA THR A 62 11.58 9.50 7.67
C THR A 62 11.88 9.07 9.11
N SER A 63 11.44 7.89 9.54
CA SER A 63 11.72 7.35 10.89
C SER A 63 12.78 6.24 10.93
N ILE A 64 13.37 5.85 9.78
CA ILE A 64 14.44 4.85 9.74
C ILE A 64 15.79 5.56 9.91
N LYS A 65 16.04 6.08 11.11
CA LYS A 65 17.44 6.19 11.58
C LYS A 65 17.83 4.77 12.02
N THR A 66 18.96 4.24 11.55
CA THR A 66 19.74 3.11 12.13
C THR A 66 19.54 1.61 11.75
N TYR A 67 18.64 1.19 10.85
CA TYR A 67 18.52 -0.27 10.52
C TYR A 67 19.22 -0.76 9.23
N VAL A 68 19.85 0.12 8.46
CA VAL A 68 20.55 -0.22 7.19
C VAL A 68 21.98 -0.77 7.38
N GLU A 69 22.46 -0.91 8.61
CA GLU A 69 23.80 -1.47 8.89
C GLU A 69 23.79 -2.96 9.25
N THR A 70 22.66 -3.67 9.08
CA THR A 70 22.67 -5.12 9.31
C THR A 70 23.17 -5.87 8.05
N PRO A 71 24.19 -6.72 8.16
CA PRO A 71 24.88 -7.36 7.03
C PRO A 71 24.03 -8.39 6.24
N TYR A 72 22.74 -8.54 6.55
CA TYR A 72 21.87 -9.55 5.94
C TYR A 72 21.36 -9.21 4.53
N PHE A 73 21.58 -7.98 4.03
CA PHE A 73 21.15 -7.55 2.69
C PHE A 73 22.29 -7.55 1.65
N LYS A 74 23.35 -8.33 1.86
CA LYS A 74 24.35 -8.66 0.82
C LYS A 74 24.20 -10.10 0.34
N THR A 75 23.19 -10.33 -0.50
CA THR A 75 23.15 -11.40 -1.50
C THR A 75 22.37 -10.80 -2.67
N LYS A 76 22.97 -10.38 -3.77
CA LYS A 76 24.05 -10.95 -4.58
C LYS A 76 24.80 -9.83 -5.30
#